data_AF-A0A3B9ATK0-F1
#
_entry.id   AF-A0A3B9ATK0-F1
#
_cell.length_a   1.000
_cell.length_b   1.000
_cell.length_c   1.000
_cell.angle_alpha   90.00
_cell.angle_beta   90.00
_cell.angle_gamma   90.00
#
_symmetry.space_group_name_H-M   'P 1'
#
loop_
_entity.id
_entity.type
_entity.pdbx_description
1 polymer ?
#
loop_
_entity_poly.entity_id
_entity_poly.type
_entity_poly.pdbx_seq_one_letter_code
_entity_poly.pdbx_strand_id
1 'polypeptide(L)' 'MIIRTLSEHIKSAAQTMPVVSITGPRQSGKTTLAKSVFPNYAYANLENLPTRQFASENPIGFL' A
#
# COMPACT_ATOMS: atom_id res chain seq x y z
N MET A 1 17.64 -6.02 4.90
CA MET A 1 16.53 -5.07 4.62
C MET A 1 16.96 -3.70 5.13
N ILE A 2 16.85 -2.63 4.34
CA ILE A 2 17.31 -1.28 4.74
C ILE A 2 16.19 -0.59 5.51
N ILE A 3 16.51 -0.05 6.69
CA ILE A 3 15.58 0.76 7.48
C ILE A 3 15.34 2.08 6.72
N ARG A 4 14.08 2.35 6.35
CA ARG A 4 13.70 3.58 5.64
C ARG A 4 13.23 4.63 6.65
N THR A 5 13.78 5.83 6.62
CA THR A 5 13.40 6.95 7.50
C THR A 5 11.91 7.30 7.40
N LEU A 6 11.31 7.10 6.22
CA LEU A 6 9.88 7.35 5.99
C LEU A 6 8.94 6.38 6.75
N SER A 7 9.46 5.27 7.28
CA SER A 7 8.65 4.24 7.95
C SER A 7 7.86 4.77 9.13
N GLU A 8 8.48 5.60 9.97
CA GLU A 8 7.81 6.17 11.17
C GLU A 8 6.71 7.15 10.79
N HIS A 9 6.95 7.98 9.78
CA HIS A 9 5.97 8.94 9.28
C HIS A 9 4.75 8.23 8.69
N ILE A 10 4.96 7.15 7.94
CA ILE A 10 3.86 6.34 7.38
C ILE A 10 3.03 5.69 8.48
N LYS A 11 3.67 5.14 9.52
CA LYS A 11 2.97 4.54 10.67
C LYS A 11 2.12 5.57 11.41
N SER A 12 2.67 6.75 11.67
CA SER A 12 1.96 7.84 12.34
C SER A 12 0.77 8.33 11.50
N ALA A 13 0.97 8.54 10.20
CA ALA A 13 -0.10 8.94 9.29
C ALA A 13 -1.24 7.89 9.25
N ALA A 14 -0.92 6.61 9.24
CA ALA A 14 -1.91 5.54 9.22
C ALA A 14 -2.78 5.44 10.50
N GLN A 15 -2.36 6.07 11.60
CA GLN A 15 -3.17 6.13 12.83
C GLN A 15 -4.25 7.20 12.79
N THR A 16 -4.08 8.23 11.94
CA THR A 16 -4.94 9.42 11.92
C THR A 16 -5.66 9.61 10.60
N MET A 17 -5.11 9.07 9.50
CA MET A 17 -5.65 9.20 8.17
C MET A 17 -6.33 7.90 7.73
N PRO A 18 -7.53 7.97 7.15
CA PRO A 18 -8.22 6.77 6.64
C PRO A 18 -7.49 6.16 5.42
N VAL A 19 -6.70 6.96 4.71
CA VAL A 19 -5.94 6.54 3.53
C VAL A 19 -4.57 7.23 3.52
N VAL A 20 -3.51 6.46 3.26
CA VAL A 20 -2.14 6.97 3.11
C VAL A 20 -1.61 6.61 1.73
N SER A 21 -1.16 7.60 0.96
CA SER A 21 -0.54 7.41 -0.35
C SER A 21 0.97 7.61 -0.28
N ILE A 22 1.74 6.65 -0.80
CA ILE A 22 3.21 6.72 -0.87
C ILE A 22 3.61 7.02 -2.32
N THR A 23 4.13 8.21 -2.56
CA THR A 23 4.55 8.68 -3.89
C THR A 23 6.08 8.69 -4.03
N GLY A 24 6.57 8.90 -5.26
CA GLY A 24 8.00 9.03 -5.56
C GLY A 24 8.43 8.31 -6.86
N PRO A 25 9.69 8.47 -7.28
CA PRO A 25 10.20 8.00 -8.58
C PRO A 25 9.95 6.52 -8.86
N ARG A 26 9.88 6.11 -10.13
CA ARG A 26 9.82 4.69 -10.49
C ARG A 26 11.03 3.96 -9.87
N GLN A 27 10.81 2.73 -9.41
CA GLN A 27 11.82 1.86 -8.79
C GLN A 27 12.44 2.34 -7.45
N SER A 28 11.88 3.36 -6.78
CA SER A 28 12.35 3.79 -5.44
C SER A 28 12.02 2.82 -4.27
N GLY A 29 11.39 1.67 -4.56
CA GLY A 29 11.06 0.65 -3.56
C GLY A 29 9.82 0.94 -2.71
N LYS A 30 8.86 1.72 -3.22
CA LYS A 30 7.61 2.09 -2.52
C LYS A 30 6.80 0.86 -2.06
N THR A 31 6.61 -0.10 -2.96
CA THR A 31 5.88 -1.35 -2.65
C THR A 31 6.58 -2.16 -1.56
N THR A 32 7.91 -2.23 -1.61
CA THR A 32 8.72 -2.91 -0.59
C THR A 32 8.58 -2.21 0.76
N LEU A 33 8.60 -0.87 0.79
CA LEU A 33 8.39 -0.09 2.01
C LEU A 33 7.02 -0.36 2.61
N ALA A 34 5.94 -0.24 1.83
CA ALA A 34 4.58 -0.47 2.30
C ALA A 34 4.41 -1.88 2.91
N LYS A 35 4.88 -2.92 2.21
CA LYS A 35 4.84 -4.31 2.68
C LYS A 35 5.68 -4.54 3.95
N SER A 36 6.81 -3.85 4.08
CA SER A 36 7.65 -3.97 5.27
C SER A 36 7.06 -3.26 6.49
N VAL A 37 6.36 -2.14 6.29
CA VAL A 37 5.74 -1.35 7.37
C VAL A 37 4.43 -1.98 7.84
N PHE A 38 3.68 -2.59 6.92
CA PHE A 38 2.38 -3.21 7.17
C PHE A 38 2.38 -4.70 6.76
N PRO A 39 3.16 -5.57 7.44
CA PRO A 39 3.29 -6.97 7.06
C PRO A 39 1.99 -7.77 7.20
N ASN A 40 1.06 -7.30 8.03
CA ASN A 40 -0.22 -7.97 8.30
C ASN A 40 -1.36 -7.47 7.40
N TYR A 41 -1.09 -6.55 6.48
CA TYR A 41 -2.12 -6.00 5.59
C TYR A 41 -2.25 -6.85 4.35
N ALA A 42 -3.48 -6.99 3.86
CA ALA A 42 -3.71 -7.57 2.55
C ALA A 42 -3.03 -6.71 1.47
N TYR A 43 -2.37 -7.37 0.52
CA TYR A 43 -1.74 -6.71 -0.61
C TYR A 43 -2.50 -7.00 -1.89
N ALA A 44 -2.96 -5.95 -2.55
CA ALA A 44 -3.56 -6.03 -3.88
C ALA A 44 -2.75 -5.21 -4.89
N ASN A 45 -2.56 -5.75 -6.09
CA ASN A 45 -1.94 -5.03 -7.20
C ASN A 45 -3.00 -4.58 -8.21
N LEU A 46 -3.39 -3.31 -8.16
CA LEU A 46 -4.38 -2.74 -9.08
C LEU A 46 -3.83 -2.48 -10.50
N GLU A 47 -2.54 -2.70 -10.75
CA GLU A 47 -2.01 -2.76 -12.13
C GLU A 47 -2.34 -4.10 -12.81
N ASN A 48 -2.66 -5.14 -12.02
CA ASN A 48 -3.15 -6.41 -12.56
C ASN A 48 -4.63 -6.26 -12.94
N LEU A 49 -4.94 -6.51 -14.21
CA LEU A 49 -6.27 -6.26 -14.79
C LEU A 49 -7.40 -7.03 -14.08
N PRO A 50 -7.30 -8.35 -13.82
CA PRO A 50 -8.30 -9.08 -13.03
C PRO A 50 -8.53 -8.49 -11.63
N THR A 51 -7.46 -8.13 -10.92
CA THR A 51 -7.55 -7.55 -9.57
C THR A 51 -8.28 -6.21 -9.61
N ARG A 52 -7.94 -5.36 -10.59
CA ARG A 52 -8.60 -4.07 -10.79
C ARG A 52 -10.08 -4.24 -11.13
N GLN A 53 -10.40 -5.19 -12.01
CA GLN A 53 -11.78 -5.46 -12.41
C GLN A 53 -12.62 -5.93 -11.21
N PHE A 54 -12.09 -6.85 -10.41
CA PHE A 54 -12.77 -7.32 -9.19
C PHE A 54 -13.05 -6.18 -8.19
N ALA A 55 -12.05 -5.34 -7.91
CA ALA A 55 -12.21 -4.19 -7.02
C ALA A 55 -13.24 -3.17 -7.54
N SER A 56 -13.35 -3.00 -8.86
CA SER A 56 -14.32 -2.09 -9.48
C SER A 56 -15.74 -2.65 -9.54
N GLU A 57 -15.91 -3.93 -9.86
CA GLU A 57 -17.21 -4.55 -10.07
C GLU A 57 -17.87 -5.01 -8.76
N ASN A 58 -17.09 -5.42 -7.76
CA ASN A 58 -17.58 -5.84 -6.45
C ASN A 58 -16.69 -5.33 -5.31
N PRO A 59 -16.82 -4.05 -4.91
CA PRO A 59 -16.01 -3.46 -3.85
C PRO A 59 -16.19 -4.13 -2.48
N ILE A 60 -17.41 -4.59 -2.15
CA ILE A 60 -17.69 -5.24 -0.87
C ILE A 60 -17.06 -6.63 -0.82
N GLY A 61 -17.11 -7.39 -1.92
CA GLY A 61 -16.46 -8.70 -1.99
C GLY A 61 -14.92 -8.62 -2.05
N PHE A 62 -14.38 -7.48 -2.47
CA PHE A 62 -12.94 -7.25 -2.56
C PHE A 62 -12.29 -6.90 -1.20
N LEU A 63 -13.04 -6.30 -0.28
CA LEU A 63 -12.60 -5.86 1.05
C LEU A 63 -12.79 -6.95 2.11
#